data_AF-A0AA51HPJ4-F1
#
_entry.id   AF-A0AA51HPJ4-F1
#
_cell.length_a   1.000
_cell.length_b   1.000
_cell.length_c   1.000
_cell.angle_alpha   90.00
_cell.angle_beta   90.00
_cell.angle_gamma   90.00
#
_symmetry.space_group_name_H-M   'P 1'
#
loop_
_entity.id
_entity.type
_entity.pdbx_description
1 polymer ?
#
loop_
_entity_poly.entity_id
_entity_poly.type
_entity_poly.pdbx_seq_one_letter_code
_entity_poly.pdbx_strand_id
1 'polypeptide(L)' 'MSTDEFWLMPIGLFFDLWTCHKQFLGLEKPKKIITIDDIIPNGI' A
#
# COMPACT_ATOMS: atom_id res chain seq x y z
N MET A 1 3.43 -25.90 8.70
CA MET A 1 3.76 -24.51 8.33
C MET A 1 5.18 -24.52 7.79
N SER A 2 5.35 -24.24 6.50
CA SER A 2 6.70 -24.12 5.93
C SER A 2 7.37 -22.86 6.47
N THR A 3 8.70 -22.80 6.43
CA THR A 3 9.46 -21.59 6.79
C THR A 3 8.99 -20.36 6.01
N ASP A 4 8.52 -20.56 4.79
CA ASP A 4 8.04 -19.49 3.91
C ASP A 4 6.74 -18.86 4.45
N GLU A 5 5.77 -19.65 4.92
CA GLU A 5 4.58 -19.14 5.62
C GLU A 5 4.93 -18.39 6.91
N PHE A 6 5.93 -18.90 7.65
CA PHE A 6 6.38 -18.29 8.91
C PHE A 6 7.07 -16.95 8.70
N TRP A 7 7.77 -16.73 7.59
CA TRP A 7 8.33 -15.41 7.26
C TRP A 7 7.26 -14.49 6.67
N LEU A 8 6.32 -15.01 5.88
CA LEU A 8 5.26 -14.22 5.23
C LEU A 8 4.25 -13.63 6.22
N MET A 9 4.01 -14.27 7.37
CA MET A 9 3.01 -13.79 8.33
C MET A 9 3.47 -12.60 9.21
N PRO A 10 4.50 -12.74 10.07
CA PRO A 10 4.96 -11.68 10.96
C PRO A 10 5.68 -10.55 10.23
N ILE A 11 6.48 -10.83 9.20
CA ILE A 11 7.13 -9.77 8.41
C ILE A 11 6.13 -9.06 7.51
N GLY A 12 5.20 -9.80 6.90
CA GLY A 12 4.12 -9.22 6.09
C GLY A 12 3.28 -8.22 6.90
N LEU A 13 2.88 -8.62 8.12
CA LEU A 13 2.17 -7.74 9.05
C LEU A 13 3.00 -6.51 9.44
N PHE A 14 4.29 -6.69 9.71
CA PHE A 14 5.17 -5.58 10.06
C PHE A 14 5.25 -4.53 8.95
N PHE A 15 5.43 -4.96 7.69
CA PHE A 15 5.50 -4.02 6.57
C PHE A 15 4.17 -3.30 6.30
N ASP A 16 3.04 -3.97 6.52
CA ASP A 16 1.72 -3.36 6.41
C ASP A 16 1.52 -2.27 7.47
N LEU A 17 1.81 -2.59 8.74
CA LEU A 17 1.73 -1.63 9.86
C LEU A 17 2.70 -0.46 9.70
N TRP A 18 3.92 -0.72 9.23
CA TRP A 18 4.93 0.30 8.95
C TRP A 18 4.44 1.28 7.87
N THR A 19 3.79 0.77 6.83
CA THR A 19 3.20 1.59 5.76
C THR A 19 2.05 2.44 6.29
N CYS A 20 1.14 1.88 7.09
CA CYS A 20 0.10 2.65 7.76
C CYS A 20 0.66 3.74 8.68
N HIS A 21 1.75 3.46 9.42
CA HIS A 21 2.38 4.44 10.30
C HIS A 21 2.98 5.62 9.52
N LYS A 22 3.65 5.36 8.39
CA LYS A 22 4.17 6.42 7.51
C LYS A 22 3.05 7.27 6.90
N GLN A 23 1.91 6.67 6.57
CA GLN A 23 0.73 7.39 6.10
C GLN A 23 0.10 8.27 7.20
N PHE A 24 0.05 7.78 8.45
CA PHE A 24 -0.40 8.56 9.61
C PHE A 24 0.49 9.78 9.87
N LEU A 25 1.82 9.61 9.75
CA LEU A 25 2.78 10.71 9.86
C LEU A 25 2.77 11.66 8.65
N GLY A 26 2.01 11.35 7.60
CA GLY A 26 1.98 12.11 6.35
C GLY A 26 3.26 12.00 5.51
N LEU A 27 4.14 11.04 5.81
CA LEU A 27 5.39 10.82 5.07
C LEU A 27 5.15 10.10 3.73
N GLU A 28 4.09 9.29 3.66
CA GLU A 28 3.69 8.59 2.44
C GLU A 28 2.32 9.01 1.96
N LYS A 29 2.18 9.15 0.63
CA LYS A 29 0.90 9.45 0.01
C LYS A 29 -0.06 8.28 0.28
N PRO A 30 -1.31 8.55 0.67
CA PRO A 30 -2.31 7.49 0.81
C PRO A 30 -2.43 6.74 -0.52
N LYS A 31 -2.68 5.42 -0.46
CA LYS A 31 -2.96 4.63 -1.65
C LYS A 31 -4.18 5.23 -2.35
N LYS A 32 -3.98 5.83 -3.51
CA LYS A 32 -5.05 6.38 -4.35
C LYS A 32 -5.46 5.33 -5.36
N ILE A 33 -6.74 5.01 -5.40
CA ILE A 33 -7.32 4.26 -6.51
C ILE A 33 -7.56 5.29 -7.60
N ILE A 34 -6.70 5.28 -8.63
CA ILE A 34 -6.86 6.09 -9.83
C ILE A 34 -7.47 5.20 -10.91
N THR A 35 -8.53 5.69 -11.53
CA THR A 35 -9.15 5.06 -12.70
C THR A 35 -8.58 5.69 -13.97
N ILE A 36 -8.74 5.01 -15.10
CA ILE A 36 -8.27 5.52 -16.41
C ILE A 36 -8.94 6.87 -16.71
N ASP A 37 -10.20 7.03 -16.30
CA ASP A 37 -10.98 8.25 -16.46
C ASP A 37 -10.45 9.43 -15.60
N ASP A 38 -9.72 9.16 -14.50
CA ASP A 38 -9.06 10.19 -13.71
C ASP A 38 -7.75 10.70 -14.38
N ILE A 39 -7.22 9.95 -15.35
CA ILE A 39 -5.95 10.21 -16.03
C ILE A 39 -6.19 10.87 -17.39
N ILE A 40 -7.23 10.45 -18.11
CA ILE A 40 -7.58 11.00 -19.43
C ILE A 40 -8.33 12.32 -19.21
N PRO A 41 -7.79 13.48 -19.63
CA PRO A 41 -8.53 14.73 -19.55
C PRO A 41 -9.78 14.62 -20.44
N ASN A 42 -10.95 14.89 -19.88
CA ASN A 42 -12.21 14.96 -20.64
C ASN A 42 -12.11 16.08 -21.68
N GLY A 43 -11.69 15.76 -22.91
CA GLY A 43 -11.56 16.76 -23.98
C GLY A 43 -10.57 16.47 -25.11
N ILE A 44 -10.52 15.24 -25.62
CA ILE A 44 -10.07 14.98 -27.01
C ILE A 44 -11.28 14.49 -27.81
#